data_AF-A0A0B1SGR4-F1
#
_entry.id   AF-A0A0B1SGR4-F1
#
_cell.length_a   1.000
_cell.length_b   1.000
_cell.length_c   1.000
_cell.angle_alpha   90.00
_cell.angle_beta   90.00
_cell.angle_gamma   90.00
#
_symmetry.space_group_name_H-M   'P 1'
#
loop_
_entity.id
_entity.type
_entity.pdbx_description
1 polymer ?
#
loop_
_entity_poly.entity_id
_entity_poly.type
_entity_poly.pdbx_seq_one_letter_code
_entity_poly.pdbx_strand_id
1 'polypeptide(L)' 'LQSFQLEDWQVFDELVDLPQLNLVYLENNPFSEAQDYRAKAIRLLPQITRLDATHCRDPWILKAPVPA' A
#
# COMPACT_ATOMS: atom_id res chain seq x y z
N LEU A 1 -21.68 2.90 -15.59
CA LEU A 1 -20.86 2.29 -14.53
C LEU A 1 -19.49 2.03 -15.14
N GLN A 2 -18.55 2.99 -15.05
CA GLN A 2 -17.19 2.77 -15.55
C GLN A 2 -16.43 1.98 -14.50
N SER A 3 -16.13 0.74 -14.82
CA SER A 3 -15.11 -0.07 -14.17
C SER A 3 -13.76 0.59 -14.46
N PHE A 4 -13.29 1.42 -13.53
CA PHE A 4 -11.91 1.88 -13.53
C PHE A 4 -11.02 0.69 -13.20
N GLN A 5 -10.66 -0.07 -14.24
CA GLN A 5 -9.62 -1.08 -14.12
C GLN A 5 -8.32 -0.31 -13.90
N LEU A 6 -7.92 -0.20 -12.63
CA LEU A 6 -6.60 0.30 -12.27
C LEU A 6 -5.61 -0.77 -12.73
N GLU A 7 -5.22 -0.71 -14.00
CA GLU A 7 -4.16 -1.55 -14.57
C GLU A 7 -2.77 -0.96 -14.27
N ASP A 8 -2.72 0.31 -13.86
CA ASP A 8 -1.48 1.06 -13.72
C ASP A 8 -1.03 1.25 -12.26
N TRP A 9 0.27 1.03 -12.04
CA TRP A 9 0.91 1.21 -10.74
C TRP A 9 1.02 2.70 -10.34
N GLN A 10 0.61 3.63 -11.20
CA GLN A 10 0.50 5.06 -10.87
C GLN A 10 -0.32 5.37 -9.62
N VAL A 11 -1.33 4.54 -9.27
CA VAL A 11 -2.09 4.75 -8.02
C VAL A 11 -1.20 4.73 -6.78
N PHE A 12 -0.09 3.98 -6.82
CA PHE A 12 0.87 3.94 -5.72
C PHE A 12 1.64 5.26 -5.57
N ASP A 13 1.85 6.00 -6.66
CA ASP A 13 2.52 7.31 -6.66
C ASP A 13 1.66 8.37 -5.95
N GLU A 14 0.34 8.32 -6.17
CA GLU A 14 -0.61 9.18 -5.43
C GLU A 14 -0.71 8.78 -3.95
N LEU A 15 -0.70 7.46 -3.68
CA LEU A 15 -0.82 6.93 -2.32
C LEU A 15 0.45 7.17 -1.49
N VAL A 16 1.64 7.17 -2.11
CA VAL A 16 2.90 7.44 -1.40
C VAL A 16 3.00 8.91 -0.99
N ASP A 17 2.34 9.83 -1.70
CA ASP A 17 2.27 11.24 -1.33
C ASP A 17 1.37 11.50 -0.09
N LEU A 18 0.64 10.48 0.39
CA LEU A 18 -0.23 10.57 1.56
C LEU A 18 0.48 10.09 2.85
N PRO A 19 1.12 10.97 3.64
CA PRO A 19 1.89 10.56 4.82
C PRO A 19 1.04 10.00 5.96
N GLN A 20 -0.28 10.24 5.96
CA GLN A 20 -1.22 9.70 6.94
C GLN A 20 -1.87 8.37 6.51
N LEU A 21 -1.52 7.87 5.32
CA LEU A 21 -2.06 6.62 4.80
C LEU A 21 -1.53 5.44 5.62
N ASN A 22 -2.40 4.82 6.40
CA ASN A 22 -2.05 3.72 7.29
C ASN A 22 -2.62 2.37 6.83
N LEU A 23 -3.80 2.43 6.19
CA LEU A 23 -4.55 1.29 5.68
C LEU A 23 -5.03 1.63 4.27
N VAL A 24 -4.80 0.73 3.33
CA VAL A 24 -5.32 0.84 1.97
C VAL A 24 -5.94 -0.49 1.54
N TYR A 25 -7.02 -0.41 0.76
CA TYR A 25 -7.69 -1.55 0.14
C TYR A 25 -7.49 -1.44 -1.35
N LEU A 26 -6.76 -2.39 -1.93
CA LEU A 26 -6.59 -2.47 -3.38
C LEU A 26 -7.00 -3.84 -3.94
N GLU A 27 -7.59 -4.69 -3.11
CA GLU A 27 -8.37 -5.86 -3.52
C GLU A 27 -9.47 -5.49 -4.52
N ASN A 28 -9.80 -6.40 -5.42
CA ASN A 28 -10.68 -6.21 -6.59
C ASN A 28 -10.09 -5.38 -7.75
N ASN A 29 -8.77 -5.23 -7.80
CA ASN A 29 -8.09 -4.70 -8.98
C ASN A 29 -7.35 -5.80 -9.75
N PRO A 30 -7.19 -5.71 -11.08
CA PRO A 30 -6.48 -6.71 -11.87
C PRO A 30 -5.03 -6.92 -11.40
N PHE A 31 -4.36 -5.88 -10.87
CA PHE A 31 -3.03 -6.06 -10.29
C PHE A 31 -3.04 -6.91 -9.01
N SER A 32 -4.16 -6.98 -8.27
CA SER A 32 -4.24 -7.75 -7.01
C SER A 32 -4.18 -9.27 -7.24
N GLU A 33 -4.45 -9.73 -8.47
CA GLU A 33 -4.28 -11.12 -8.88
C GLU A 33 -2.81 -11.52 -9.03
N ALA A 34 -1.91 -10.53 -9.17
CA ALA A 34 -0.48 -10.79 -9.24
C ALA A 34 0.06 -11.25 -7.88
N GLN A 35 0.81 -12.35 -7.86
CA GLN A 35 1.38 -12.89 -6.61
C GLN A 35 2.35 -11.89 -5.93
N ASP A 36 3.03 -11.05 -6.74
CA ASP A 36 3.93 -10.01 -6.26
C ASP A 36 3.24 -8.72 -5.84
N TYR A 37 1.92 -8.60 -5.98
CA TYR A 37 1.18 -7.36 -5.66
C TYR A 37 1.44 -6.91 -4.23
N ARG A 38 1.29 -7.82 -3.25
CA ARG A 38 1.55 -7.48 -1.85
C ARG A 38 2.97 -6.98 -1.63
N ALA A 39 3.96 -7.72 -2.16
CA ALA A 39 5.36 -7.36 -1.99
C ALA A 39 5.68 -6.00 -2.63
N LYS A 40 5.16 -5.74 -3.84
CA LYS A 40 5.31 -4.45 -4.52
C LYS A 40 4.61 -3.33 -3.77
N ALA A 41 3.37 -3.54 -3.34
CA ALA A 41 2.60 -2.53 -2.61
C ALA A 41 3.26 -2.14 -1.29
N ILE A 42 3.73 -3.12 -0.49
CA ILE A 42 4.47 -2.88 0.75
C ILE A 42 5.80 -2.14 0.49
N ARG A 43 6.43 -2.38 -0.67
CA ARG A 43 7.68 -1.73 -1.08
C ARG A 43 7.47 -0.31 -1.58
N LEU A 44 6.41 -0.06 -2.33
CA LEU A 44 6.02 1.25 -2.86
C LEU A 44 5.40 2.14 -1.79
N LEU A 45 4.68 1.55 -0.84
CA LEU A 45 4.02 2.23 0.27
C LEU A 45 4.75 1.88 1.58
N PRO A 46 5.90 2.53 1.87
CA PRO A 46 6.59 2.33 3.13
C PRO A 46 5.71 2.75 4.32
N GLN A 47 4.84 3.76 4.18
CA GLN A 47 4.05 4.31 5.28
C GLN A 47 2.87 3.45 5.76
N ILE A 48 2.37 2.52 4.94
CA ILE A 48 1.20 1.72 5.33
C ILE A 48 1.60 0.61 6.32
N THR A 49 0.73 0.33 7.28
CA THR A 49 0.84 -0.82 8.19
C THR A 49 -0.10 -1.95 7.79
N ARG A 50 -1.18 -1.62 7.09
CA ARG A 50 -2.21 -2.56 6.66
C ARG A 50 -2.51 -2.45 5.18
N LEU A 51 -2.65 -3.60 4.54
CA LEU A 51 -3.02 -3.74 3.13
C LEU A 51 -4.10 -4.84 3.03
N ASP A 52 -5.25 -4.51 2.43
CA ASP A 52 -6.42 -5.41 2.30
C ASP A 52 -6.82 -6.05 3.63
N ALA A 53 -7.06 -5.21 4.63
CA ALA A 53 -7.32 -5.59 6.03
C ALA A 53 -6.24 -6.47 6.71
N THR A 54 -5.13 -6.76 6.04
CA THR A 54 -4.06 -7.61 6.56
C THR A 54 -2.90 -6.76 7.06
N HIS A 55 -2.36 -7.10 8.22
CA HIS A 55 -1.14 -6.48 8.74
C HIS A 55 0.05 -6.89 7.88
N CYS A 56 0.73 -5.88 7.34
CA CYS A 56 1.95 -6.09 6.54
C CYS A 56 3.17 -5.43 7.19
N ARG A 57 2.97 -4.44 8.07
CA ARG A 57 4.04 -3.75 8.77
C ARG A 57 3.65 -3.43 10.20
N ASP A 58 4.61 -3.56 11.10
CA ASP A 58 4.45 -3.14 12.48
C ASP A 58 4.42 -1.61 12.58
N PRO A 59 3.37 -1.00 13.17
CA PRO A 59 3.31 0.44 13.38
C PRO A 59 4.45 0.96 14.27
N TRP A 60 5.04 0.08 15.08
CA TRP A 60 6.17 0.41 15.95
C TRP A 60 7.47 0.65 15.17
N ILE A 61 7.68 -0.07 14.05
CA ILE A 61 8.86 0.09 13.19
C ILE A 61 8.82 1.45 12.47
N LEU A 62 7.63 1.91 12.05
CA LEU A 62 7.48 3.18 11.35
C LEU A 62 7.61 4.41 12.25
N LYS A 63 7.27 4.26 13.54
CA LYS A 63 7.39 5.32 14.54
C LYS A 63 8.73 5.37 15.25
N ALA A 64 9.68 4.48 14.91
CA ALA A 64 10.98 4.47 15.55
C ALA A 64 11.64 5.86 15.39
N PRO A 65 11.85 6.60 16.49
CA PRO A 65 12.67 7.79 16.45
C PRO A 65 14.05 7.34 16.00
N VAL A 66 14.62 7.99 14.99
CA VAL A 66 16.03 7.82 14.65
C VAL A 66 16.82 8.02 15.96
N PRO A 67 17.58 7.02 16.43
CA PRO A 67 18.40 7.24 17.62
C PRO A 67 19.39 8.37 17.32
N ALA A 68 19.37 9.37 18.20
CA ALA A 68 20.21 10.57 18.14
C ALA A 68 21.71 10.24 18.23
#